data_AF-A0A3B9HJM6-F1
#
_entry.id   AF-A0A3B9HJM6-F1
#
_cell.length_a   1.000
_cell.length_b   1.000
_cell.length_c   1.000
_cell.angle_alpha   90.00
_cell.angle_beta   90.00
_cell.angle_gamma   90.00
#
_symmetry.space_group_name_H-M   'P 1'
#
loop_
_entity.id
_entity.type
_entity.pdbx_description
1 polymer ?
#
loop_
_entity_poly.entity_id
_entity_poly.type
_entity_poly.pdbx_seq_one_letter_code
_entity_poly.pdbx_strand_id
1 'polypeptide(L)'
;MHLMNTYICTLLIGTTMLLSTTLHATTLEKSYFWEFEGKRYNLRYSFDADDYKYYKQIKRDYNDFTVYMKETPGRNVADDFALELNRMARQYKLNQKETVEFVASFVQHFRYRDDGKYEYPRYPAETLVEQGGDCEDTAILLAALLRSMGYETILLSPEGHMGVGLAVDGDLDGTGVEYQGEKYYYIETTNTGWGIGDYPDHLSTAIRILDPGSRVGCKPLALRAPGVKPSQANKDQATSSQASVGQHTAPQSGFQTDYTANKELVADDRGVLSTDTMVIDGQKQETVTYQSSGRIAMSDH
;
A
#
# COMPACT_ATOMS: atom_id res chain seq x y z
N MET A 1 -9.84 -25.47 -87.29
CA MET A 1 -10.22 -25.85 -85.91
C MET A 1 -9.43 -24.99 -84.94
N HIS A 2 -10.02 -23.90 -84.46
CA HIS A 2 -9.44 -23.05 -83.40
C HIS A 2 -10.32 -23.23 -82.17
N LEU A 3 -9.76 -23.78 -81.09
CA LEU A 3 -10.40 -23.80 -79.78
C LEU A 3 -10.09 -22.46 -79.09
N MET A 4 -11.13 -21.65 -78.90
CA MET A 4 -11.11 -20.55 -77.94
C MET A 4 -11.26 -21.14 -76.54
N ASN A 5 -10.28 -20.91 -75.68
CA ASN A 5 -10.36 -21.27 -74.27
C ASN A 5 -10.89 -20.07 -73.49
N THR A 6 -12.08 -20.19 -72.91
CA THR A 6 -12.77 -19.14 -72.14
C THR A 6 -12.32 -19.25 -70.68
N TYR A 7 -11.64 -18.23 -70.14
CA TYR A 7 -11.33 -18.17 -68.71
C TYR A 7 -12.55 -17.65 -67.95
N ILE A 8 -13.16 -18.52 -67.13
CA ILE A 8 -14.16 -18.12 -66.15
C ILE A 8 -13.40 -17.65 -64.90
N CYS A 9 -13.35 -16.34 -64.69
CA CYS A 9 -12.82 -15.73 -63.48
C CYS A 9 -13.91 -15.78 -62.40
N THR A 10 -13.81 -16.72 -61.45
CA THR A 10 -14.68 -16.76 -60.28
C THR A 10 -14.06 -15.92 -59.16
N LEU A 11 -14.67 -14.77 -58.87
CA LEU A 11 -14.28 -13.89 -57.77
C LEU A 11 -14.81 -14.48 -56.46
N LEU A 12 -13.94 -15.14 -55.68
CA LEU A 12 -14.25 -15.50 -54.30
C LEU A 12 -14.10 -14.27 -53.41
N ILE A 13 -15.20 -13.65 -53.00
CA ILE A 13 -15.21 -12.66 -51.92
C ILE A 13 -15.28 -13.45 -50.61
N GLY A 14 -14.11 -13.80 -50.07
CA GLY A 14 -14.00 -14.34 -48.73
C GLY A 14 -14.21 -13.23 -47.70
N THR A 15 -15.40 -13.17 -47.09
CA THR A 15 -15.65 -12.32 -45.92
C THR A 15 -14.86 -12.88 -44.73
N THR A 16 -13.78 -12.21 -44.35
CA THR A 16 -13.09 -12.47 -43.08
C THR A 16 -13.96 -11.99 -41.92
N MET A 17 -14.54 -12.93 -41.19
CA MET A 17 -15.23 -12.63 -39.93
C MET A 17 -14.17 -12.40 -38.86
N LEU A 18 -13.89 -11.13 -38.54
CA LEU A 18 -13.09 -10.75 -37.39
C LEU A 18 -13.92 -11.02 -36.12
N LEU A 19 -13.61 -12.12 -35.44
CA LEU A 19 -14.16 -12.41 -34.13
C LEU A 19 -13.42 -11.56 -33.10
N SER A 20 -13.94 -10.36 -32.80
CA SER A 20 -13.44 -9.55 -31.70
C SER A 20 -13.93 -10.14 -30.38
N THR A 21 -13.16 -11.05 -29.78
CA THR A 21 -13.38 -11.43 -28.38
C THR A 21 -13.02 -10.23 -27.51
N THR A 22 -14.04 -9.55 -26.99
CA THR A 22 -13.88 -8.56 -25.93
C THR A 22 -13.56 -9.33 -24.65
N LEU A 23 -12.28 -9.35 -24.25
CA LEU A 23 -11.88 -9.82 -22.93
C LEU A 23 -12.39 -8.78 -21.93
N HIS A 24 -13.46 -9.07 -21.19
CA HIS A 24 -13.85 -8.24 -20.06
C HIS A 24 -12.94 -8.58 -18.89
N ALA A 25 -11.94 -7.73 -18.64
CA ALA A 25 -11.14 -7.81 -17.42
C ALA A 25 -12.11 -7.68 -16.23
N THR A 26 -12.17 -8.71 -15.39
CA THR A 26 -13.00 -8.66 -14.17
C THR A 26 -12.27 -7.82 -13.16
N THR A 27 -12.92 -6.79 -12.61
CA THR A 27 -12.31 -5.92 -11.60
C THR A 27 -12.94 -6.11 -10.22
N LEU A 28 -12.17 -5.79 -9.19
CA LEU A 28 -12.61 -5.74 -7.80
C LEU A 28 -12.53 -4.29 -7.32
N GLU A 29 -13.70 -3.67 -7.16
CA GLU A 29 -13.79 -2.30 -6.66
C GLU A 29 -13.61 -2.25 -5.14
N LYS A 30 -12.74 -1.36 -4.67
CA LYS A 30 -12.50 -1.11 -3.24
C LYS A 30 -12.54 0.38 -2.97
N SER A 31 -13.01 0.75 -1.77
CA SER A 31 -13.01 2.13 -1.29
C SER A 31 -12.32 2.16 0.06
N TYR A 32 -11.37 3.08 0.21
CA TYR A 32 -10.58 3.30 1.41
C TYR A 32 -10.91 4.66 1.99
N PHE A 33 -10.89 4.76 3.31
CA PHE A 33 -11.07 5.99 4.07
C PHE A 33 -10.08 6.03 5.22
N TRP A 34 -9.34 7.12 5.37
CA TRP A 34 -8.37 7.26 6.46
C TRP A 34 -8.17 8.72 6.87
N GLU A 35 -7.62 8.92 8.06
CA GLU A 35 -7.24 10.22 8.60
C GLU A 35 -5.72 10.41 8.58
N PHE A 36 -5.29 11.61 8.20
CA PHE A 36 -3.91 12.04 8.30
C PHE A 36 -3.87 13.54 8.63
N GLU A 37 -3.11 13.94 9.66
CA GLU A 37 -2.99 15.35 10.09
C GLU A 37 -4.35 16.05 10.27
N GLY A 38 -5.31 15.35 10.89
CA GLY A 38 -6.65 15.86 11.17
C GLY A 38 -7.58 15.99 9.94
N LYS A 39 -7.14 15.56 8.76
CA LYS A 39 -7.92 15.57 7.51
C LYS A 39 -8.34 14.16 7.13
N ARG A 40 -9.54 14.03 6.54
CA ARG A 40 -10.07 12.78 6.01
C ARG A 40 -9.79 12.65 4.53
N TYR A 41 -9.32 11.48 4.13
CA TYR A 41 -8.99 11.12 2.75
C TYR A 41 -9.81 9.92 2.30
N ASN A 42 -10.05 9.83 1.00
CA ASN A 42 -10.67 8.67 0.38
C ASN A 42 -9.97 8.29 -0.92
N LEU A 43 -10.01 7.00 -1.25
CA LEU A 43 -9.53 6.47 -2.53
C LEU A 43 -10.45 5.33 -2.96
N ARG A 44 -11.03 5.43 -4.16
CA ARG A 44 -11.63 4.29 -4.84
C ARG A 44 -10.61 3.72 -5.82
N TYR A 45 -10.40 2.41 -5.75
CA TYR A 45 -9.45 1.72 -6.62
C TYR A 45 -10.08 0.45 -7.19
N SER A 46 -9.76 0.18 -8.45
CA SER A 46 -10.24 -0.98 -9.21
C SER A 46 -9.08 -1.95 -9.41
N PHE A 47 -9.11 -3.07 -8.72
CA PHE A 47 -8.06 -4.10 -8.83
C PHE A 47 -8.39 -5.08 -9.96
N ASP A 48 -7.39 -5.56 -10.69
CA ASP A 48 -7.56 -6.72 -11.57
C ASP A 48 -7.83 -7.96 -10.71
N ALA A 49 -8.99 -8.60 -10.93
CA ALA A 49 -9.37 -9.80 -10.19
C ALA A 49 -8.42 -10.97 -10.45
N ASP A 50 -7.75 -11.03 -11.60
CA ASP A 50 -6.82 -12.09 -11.94
C ASP A 50 -5.46 -11.92 -11.25
N ASP A 51 -5.01 -10.68 -11.00
CA ASP A 51 -3.86 -10.43 -10.14
C ASP A 51 -4.13 -10.86 -8.70
N TYR A 52 -5.29 -10.51 -8.15
CA TYR A 52 -5.69 -10.96 -6.82
C TYR A 52 -5.72 -12.49 -6.73
N LYS A 53 -6.39 -13.17 -7.68
CA LYS A 53 -6.43 -14.65 -7.72
C LYS A 53 -5.04 -15.26 -7.86
N TYR A 54 -4.18 -14.65 -8.66
CA TYR A 54 -2.81 -15.12 -8.84
C TYR A 54 -2.06 -15.11 -7.50
N TYR A 55 -2.05 -13.99 -6.78
CA TYR A 55 -1.39 -13.89 -5.48
C TYR A 55 -2.01 -14.82 -4.43
N LYS A 56 -3.34 -15.01 -4.41
CA LYS A 56 -4.01 -16.00 -3.52
C LYS A 56 -3.49 -17.43 -3.71
N GLN A 57 -3.04 -17.78 -4.92
CA GLN A 57 -2.65 -19.15 -5.30
C GLN A 57 -1.16 -19.43 -5.09
N ILE A 58 -0.34 -18.42 -4.83
CA ILE A 58 1.08 -18.63 -4.57
C ILE A 58 1.24 -19.42 -3.27
N LYS A 59 2.10 -20.45 -3.32
CA LYS A 59 2.45 -21.24 -2.14
C LYS A 59 3.16 -20.33 -1.12
N ARG A 60 2.68 -20.35 0.13
CA ARG A 60 3.25 -19.55 1.23
C ARG A 60 4.63 -20.05 1.67
N ASP A 61 5.54 -19.11 1.90
CA ASP A 61 6.79 -19.30 2.62
C ASP A 61 6.62 -18.73 4.04
N TYR A 62 6.67 -19.61 5.04
CA TYR A 62 6.49 -19.23 6.44
C TYR A 62 7.82 -18.88 7.15
N ASN A 63 8.95 -18.96 6.45
CA ASN A 63 10.27 -18.72 7.03
C ASN A 63 10.89 -17.39 6.57
N ASP A 64 10.47 -16.88 5.42
CA ASP A 64 11.01 -15.66 4.82
C ASP A 64 9.88 -14.71 4.39
N PHE A 65 9.49 -13.81 5.28
CA PHE A 65 8.50 -12.77 4.99
C PHE A 65 8.97 -11.75 3.93
N THR A 66 10.28 -11.66 3.64
CA THR A 66 10.79 -10.70 2.68
C THR A 66 10.40 -11.02 1.23
N VAL A 67 10.00 -12.27 0.95
CA VAL A 67 9.52 -12.67 -0.38
C VAL A 67 8.19 -12.01 -0.74
N TYR A 68 7.38 -11.64 0.26
CA TYR A 68 6.08 -11.01 0.07
C TYR A 68 6.18 -9.52 -0.30
N MET A 69 7.33 -8.90 -0.02
CA MET A 69 7.63 -7.53 -0.43
C MET A 69 7.93 -7.40 -1.94
N LYS A 70 8.07 -8.53 -2.65
CA LYS A 70 8.49 -8.59 -4.05
C LYS A 70 7.31 -8.99 -4.92
N GLU A 71 7.01 -8.15 -5.90
CA GLU A 71 5.95 -8.44 -6.87
C GLU A 71 6.43 -9.38 -7.97
N THR A 72 5.50 -10.16 -8.52
CA THR A 72 5.78 -10.96 -9.71
C THR A 72 5.86 -10.03 -10.93
N PRO A 73 6.91 -10.12 -11.76
CA PRO A 73 7.02 -9.29 -12.96
C PRO A 73 5.77 -9.37 -13.85
N GLY A 74 5.17 -8.21 -14.12
CA GLY A 74 3.94 -8.10 -14.91
C GLY A 74 2.65 -8.14 -14.09
N ARG A 75 2.73 -8.20 -12.76
CA ARG A 75 1.59 -8.12 -11.82
C ARG A 75 1.93 -7.16 -10.68
N ASN A 76 2.05 -5.88 -11.03
CA ASN A 76 2.65 -4.85 -10.16
C ASN A 76 1.59 -4.10 -9.34
N VAL A 77 0.80 -4.83 -8.56
CA VAL A 77 -0.34 -4.30 -7.78
C VAL A 77 0.11 -3.25 -6.76
N ALA A 78 1.18 -3.52 -6.00
CA ALA A 78 1.72 -2.58 -5.02
C ALA A 78 2.34 -1.36 -5.71
N ASP A 79 3.08 -1.55 -6.81
CA ASP A 79 3.65 -0.44 -7.57
C ASP A 79 2.57 0.50 -8.12
N ASP A 80 1.52 -0.05 -8.71
CA ASP A 80 0.42 0.73 -9.29
C ASP A 80 -0.40 1.45 -8.21
N PHE A 81 -0.65 0.78 -7.08
CA PHE A 81 -1.34 1.41 -5.95
C PHE A 81 -0.50 2.52 -5.29
N ALA A 82 0.81 2.28 -5.13
CA ALA A 82 1.75 3.29 -4.62
C ALA A 82 1.82 4.50 -5.55
N LEU A 83 1.70 4.31 -6.87
CA LEU A 83 1.63 5.43 -7.81
C LEU A 83 0.42 6.33 -7.53
N GLU A 84 -0.76 5.76 -7.23
CA GLU A 84 -1.94 6.56 -6.86
C GLU A 84 -1.75 7.31 -5.53
N LEU A 85 -1.23 6.64 -4.49
CA LEU A 85 -0.95 7.30 -3.21
C LEU A 85 0.07 8.45 -3.38
N ASN A 86 1.11 8.26 -4.20
CA ASN A 86 2.10 9.29 -4.49
C ASN A 86 1.49 10.46 -5.28
N ARG A 87 0.55 10.20 -6.20
CA ARG A 87 -0.22 11.26 -6.89
C ARG A 87 -1.05 12.07 -5.89
N MET A 88 -1.73 11.41 -4.96
CA MET A 88 -2.47 12.09 -3.89
C MET A 88 -1.53 12.96 -3.04
N ALA A 89 -0.42 12.41 -2.56
CA ALA A 89 0.57 13.16 -1.77
C ALA A 89 1.05 14.44 -2.51
N ARG A 90 1.35 14.33 -3.82
CA ARG A 90 1.71 15.48 -4.65
C ARG A 90 0.57 16.49 -4.82
N GLN A 91 -0.65 16.03 -5.02
CA GLN A 91 -1.84 16.88 -5.11
C GLN A 91 -2.03 17.70 -3.83
N TYR A 92 -1.82 17.09 -2.67
CA TYR A 92 -1.88 17.75 -1.37
C TYR A 92 -0.59 18.47 -0.97
N LYS A 93 0.42 18.51 -1.86
CA LYS A 93 1.71 19.18 -1.68
C LYS A 93 2.48 18.72 -0.43
N LEU A 94 2.35 17.43 -0.09
CA LEU A 94 3.09 16.82 1.01
C LEU A 94 4.58 16.78 0.68
N ASN A 95 5.42 17.07 1.67
CA ASN A 95 6.86 16.84 1.59
C ASN A 95 7.19 15.33 1.70
N GLN A 96 8.47 14.95 1.61
CA GLN A 96 8.84 13.52 1.61
C GLN A 96 8.47 12.81 2.93
N LYS A 97 8.74 13.44 4.08
CA LYS A 97 8.38 12.89 5.40
C LYS A 97 6.86 12.75 5.53
N GLU A 98 6.14 13.81 5.20
CA GLU A 98 4.67 13.82 5.20
C GLU A 98 4.09 12.77 4.24
N THR A 99 4.74 12.52 3.09
CA THR A 99 4.32 11.48 2.14
C THR A 99 4.45 10.08 2.75
N VAL A 100 5.57 9.80 3.42
CA VAL A 100 5.78 8.52 4.11
C VAL A 100 4.73 8.33 5.20
N GLU A 101 4.53 9.34 6.05
CA GLU A 101 3.58 9.26 7.16
C GLU A 101 2.13 9.20 6.67
N PHE A 102 1.80 9.86 5.55
CA PHE A 102 0.52 9.74 4.89
C PHE A 102 0.24 8.30 4.41
N VAL A 103 1.23 7.64 3.83
CA VAL A 103 1.12 6.24 3.38
C VAL A 103 1.08 5.28 4.57
N ALA A 104 1.88 5.54 5.61
CA ALA A 104 1.81 4.78 6.86
C ALA A 104 0.42 4.89 7.48
N SER A 105 -0.13 6.10 7.57
CA SER A 105 -1.48 6.32 8.10
C SER A 105 -2.55 5.58 7.30
N PHE A 106 -2.43 5.51 5.97
CA PHE A 106 -3.34 4.72 5.13
C PHE A 106 -3.34 3.24 5.54
N VAL A 107 -2.15 2.64 5.72
CA VAL A 107 -2.02 1.23 6.13
C VAL A 107 -2.53 1.03 7.57
N GLN A 108 -2.21 1.94 8.48
CA GLN A 108 -2.63 1.90 9.89
C GLN A 108 -4.14 1.94 10.11
N HIS A 109 -4.92 2.39 9.11
CA HIS A 109 -6.37 2.39 9.17
C HIS A 109 -7.00 1.05 8.75
N PHE A 110 -6.20 0.06 8.36
CA PHE A 110 -6.72 -1.26 8.06
C PHE A 110 -7.15 -1.94 9.36
N ARG A 111 -8.18 -2.78 9.27
CA ARG A 111 -8.62 -3.52 10.46
C ARG A 111 -7.60 -4.60 10.76
N TYR A 112 -7.09 -4.61 11.99
CA TYR A 112 -6.27 -5.70 12.47
C TYR A 112 -7.08 -7.00 12.41
N ARG A 113 -6.54 -8.00 11.71
CA ARG A 113 -7.19 -9.28 11.48
C ARG A 113 -6.18 -10.40 11.61
N ASP A 114 -6.19 -11.02 12.80
CA ASP A 114 -5.46 -12.25 13.10
C ASP A 114 -5.90 -13.39 12.16
N ASP A 115 -4.94 -14.21 11.73
CA ASP A 115 -5.14 -15.41 10.91
C ASP A 115 -5.78 -16.60 11.64
N GLY A 116 -6.00 -16.46 12.94
CA GLY A 116 -6.62 -17.45 13.79
C GLY A 116 -5.60 -18.49 14.25
N LYS A 117 -5.82 -19.76 13.90
CA LYS A 117 -4.97 -20.83 14.45
C LYS A 117 -3.62 -20.98 13.72
N TYR A 118 -3.56 -20.55 12.47
CA TYR A 118 -2.41 -20.78 11.60
C TYR A 118 -2.09 -19.50 10.86
N GLU A 119 -0.84 -19.06 10.96
CA GLU A 119 -0.23 -17.98 10.21
C GLU A 119 -0.54 -18.08 8.70
N TYR A 120 -0.88 -16.95 8.07
CA TYR A 120 -1.17 -16.80 6.65
C TYR A 120 -0.64 -15.44 6.13
N PRO A 121 0.66 -15.33 5.84
CA PRO A 121 1.23 -14.10 5.30
C PRO A 121 0.61 -13.77 3.94
N ARG A 122 0.05 -12.57 3.85
CA ARG A 122 -0.62 -12.02 2.67
C ARG A 122 0.37 -11.25 1.81
N TYR A 123 0.21 -11.36 0.50
CA TYR A 123 0.86 -10.42 -0.42
C TYR A 123 0.16 -9.05 -0.35
N PRO A 124 0.84 -7.95 -0.71
CA PRO A 124 0.23 -6.61 -0.78
C PRO A 124 -1.11 -6.58 -1.54
N ALA A 125 -1.21 -7.33 -2.64
CA ALA A 125 -2.45 -7.44 -3.41
C ALA A 125 -3.63 -8.01 -2.59
N GLU A 126 -3.37 -8.97 -1.70
CA GLU A 126 -4.39 -9.55 -0.83
C GLU A 126 -4.75 -8.58 0.29
N THR A 127 -3.75 -8.00 0.98
CA THR A 127 -3.98 -7.06 2.09
C THR A 127 -4.80 -5.86 1.62
N LEU A 128 -4.50 -5.31 0.43
CA LEU A 128 -5.28 -4.23 -0.19
C LEU A 128 -6.72 -4.68 -0.51
N VAL A 129 -6.90 -5.78 -1.23
CA VAL A 129 -8.24 -6.25 -1.65
C VAL A 129 -9.10 -6.68 -0.46
N GLU A 130 -8.51 -7.31 0.55
CA GLU A 130 -9.18 -7.77 1.78
C GLU A 130 -9.31 -6.67 2.83
N GLN A 131 -8.60 -5.55 2.69
CA GLN A 131 -8.60 -4.38 3.58
C GLN A 131 -8.26 -4.71 5.05
N GLY A 132 -7.32 -5.62 5.25
CA GLY A 132 -6.92 -6.08 6.58
C GLY A 132 -5.84 -7.14 6.56
N GLY A 133 -5.24 -7.34 7.73
CA GLY A 133 -4.15 -8.27 8.04
C GLY A 133 -3.68 -8.03 9.47
N ASP A 134 -2.79 -8.87 9.94
CA ASP A 134 -2.05 -8.73 11.19
C ASP A 134 -0.70 -8.01 10.97
N CYS A 135 0.24 -8.16 11.90
CA CYS A 135 1.37 -7.23 12.02
C CYS A 135 2.35 -7.34 10.86
N GLU A 136 2.66 -8.56 10.45
CA GLU A 136 3.51 -8.92 9.32
C GLU A 136 2.88 -8.49 7.99
N ASP A 137 1.58 -8.67 7.80
CA ASP A 137 0.86 -8.26 6.61
C ASP A 137 0.88 -6.75 6.39
N THR A 138 0.58 -5.98 7.44
CA THR A 138 0.58 -4.51 7.35
C THR A 138 2.00 -3.97 7.21
N ALA A 139 3.00 -4.61 7.85
CA ALA A 139 4.40 -4.27 7.65
C ALA A 139 4.88 -4.59 6.22
N ILE A 140 4.53 -5.76 5.66
CA ILE A 140 4.82 -6.13 4.28
C ILE A 140 4.19 -5.13 3.30
N LEU A 141 2.92 -4.78 3.51
CA LEU A 141 2.21 -3.82 2.65
C LEU A 141 2.88 -2.45 2.69
N LEU A 142 3.11 -1.88 3.87
CA LEU A 142 3.74 -0.56 3.98
C LEU A 142 5.15 -0.58 3.38
N ALA A 143 5.95 -1.59 3.69
CA ALA A 143 7.30 -1.70 3.16
C ALA A 143 7.31 -1.81 1.62
N ALA A 144 6.39 -2.60 1.04
CA ALA A 144 6.24 -2.71 -0.41
C ALA A 144 5.86 -1.37 -1.04
N LEU A 145 4.84 -0.68 -0.52
CA LEU A 145 4.37 0.62 -1.03
C LEU A 145 5.49 1.68 -0.99
N LEU A 146 6.23 1.77 0.12
CA LEU A 146 7.33 2.72 0.26
C LEU A 146 8.48 2.41 -0.71
N ARG A 147 8.82 1.13 -0.91
CA ARG A 147 9.81 0.70 -1.90
C ARG A 147 9.39 1.02 -3.33
N SER A 148 8.12 0.85 -3.65
CA SER A 148 7.54 1.27 -4.92
C SER A 148 7.64 2.79 -5.14
N MET A 149 7.61 3.58 -4.06
CA MET A 149 7.84 5.03 -4.10
C MET A 149 9.33 5.42 -4.13
N GLY A 150 10.25 4.45 -4.06
CA GLY A 150 11.69 4.69 -4.09
C GLY A 150 12.33 4.94 -2.72
N TYR A 151 11.66 4.57 -1.63
CA TYR A 151 12.25 4.58 -0.30
C TYR A 151 12.82 3.21 0.08
N GLU A 152 14.04 3.18 0.62
CA GLU A 152 14.65 1.94 1.08
C GLU A 152 14.04 1.50 2.42
N THR A 153 13.47 0.29 2.44
CA THR A 153 12.86 -0.29 3.64
C THR A 153 13.27 -1.75 3.85
N ILE A 154 13.30 -2.14 5.12
CA ILE A 154 13.46 -3.51 5.63
C ILE A 154 12.27 -3.85 6.54
N LEU A 155 12.13 -5.12 6.91
CA LEU A 155 11.21 -5.53 7.97
C LEU A 155 11.99 -5.63 9.29
N LEU A 156 11.39 -5.10 10.36
CA LEU A 156 11.91 -5.14 11.72
C LEU A 156 10.96 -5.96 12.58
N SER A 157 11.47 -7.06 13.15
CA SER A 157 10.67 -7.97 13.96
C SER A 157 11.17 -8.01 15.41
N PRO A 158 10.58 -7.20 16.28
CA PRO A 158 10.59 -7.46 17.72
C PRO A 158 9.96 -8.83 18.02
N GLU A 159 10.26 -9.41 19.18
CA GLU A 159 9.69 -10.71 19.56
C GLU A 159 8.16 -10.70 19.50
N GLY A 160 7.58 -11.54 18.64
CA GLY A 160 6.13 -11.68 18.48
C GLY A 160 5.44 -10.53 17.74
N HIS A 161 6.19 -9.63 17.09
CA HIS A 161 5.62 -8.48 16.37
C HIS A 161 6.43 -8.15 15.11
N MET A 162 5.87 -7.34 14.22
CA MET A 162 6.56 -6.86 13.01
C MET A 162 6.15 -5.42 12.67
N GLY A 163 7.14 -4.63 12.27
CA GLY A 163 6.95 -3.31 11.68
C GLY A 163 7.95 -3.06 10.55
N VAL A 164 7.97 -1.83 10.06
CA VAL A 164 8.85 -1.44 8.96
C VAL A 164 10.06 -0.70 9.49
N GLY A 165 11.25 -1.01 8.98
CA GLY A 165 12.42 -0.15 9.11
C GLY A 165 12.55 0.71 7.86
N LEU A 166 12.49 2.03 8.00
CA LEU A 166 12.71 2.98 6.91
C LEU A 166 14.11 3.57 7.01
N ALA A 167 14.92 3.42 5.97
CA ALA A 167 16.22 4.09 5.92
C ALA A 167 16.03 5.61 5.86
N VAL A 168 16.76 6.34 6.69
CA VAL A 168 16.69 7.80 6.75
C VAL A 168 18.09 8.40 6.65
N ASP A 169 18.27 9.33 5.72
CA ASP A 169 19.47 10.16 5.63
C ASP A 169 19.32 11.34 6.60
N GLY A 170 19.81 11.14 7.82
CA GLY A 170 19.79 12.09 8.92
C GLY A 170 19.34 11.44 10.23
N ASP A 171 19.25 12.28 11.26
CA ASP A 171 18.77 11.86 12.57
C ASP A 171 17.32 12.32 12.80
N LEU A 172 16.49 11.38 13.24
CA LEU A 172 15.17 11.58 13.81
C LEU A 172 15.22 11.17 15.28
N ASP A 173 14.32 11.71 16.08
CA ASP A 173 14.04 11.17 17.40
C ASP A 173 13.29 9.84 17.26
N GLY A 174 13.47 8.95 18.24
CA GLY A 174 12.78 7.66 18.31
C GLY A 174 13.68 6.44 18.12
N THR A 175 13.07 5.31 17.78
CA THR A 175 13.73 4.00 17.70
C THR A 175 14.27 3.75 16.29
N GLY A 176 15.60 3.70 16.21
CA GLY A 176 16.36 3.38 15.01
C GLY A 176 17.27 2.18 15.19
N VAL A 177 17.54 1.49 14.09
CA VAL A 177 18.44 0.35 14.00
C VAL A 177 19.48 0.59 12.91
N GLU A 178 20.76 0.50 13.26
CA GLU A 178 21.87 0.58 12.31
C GLU A 178 22.06 -0.75 11.57
N TYR A 179 22.05 -0.72 10.24
CA TYR A 179 22.25 -1.91 9.42
C TYR A 179 22.87 -1.56 8.07
N GLN A 180 23.95 -2.26 7.70
CA GLN A 180 24.71 -2.04 6.45
C GLN A 180 25.12 -0.57 6.19
N GLY A 181 25.36 0.21 7.25
CA GLY A 181 25.79 1.62 7.15
C GLY A 181 24.66 2.63 6.96
N GLU A 182 23.40 2.19 7.05
CA GLU A 182 22.20 3.03 7.04
C GLU A 182 21.45 2.88 8.37
N LYS A 183 20.77 3.96 8.80
CA LYS A 183 19.93 3.95 9.99
C LYS A 183 18.47 3.79 9.60
N TYR A 184 17.84 2.71 10.07
CA TYR A 184 16.45 2.37 9.79
C TYR A 184 15.56 2.72 10.99
N TYR A 185 14.64 3.66 10.82
CA TYR A 185 13.67 4.04 11.85
C TYR A 185 12.44 3.15 11.79
N TYR A 186 11.97 2.72 12.95
CA TYR A 186 10.79 1.87 13.08
C TYR A 186 9.52 2.64 12.70
N ILE A 187 8.61 1.99 12.00
CA ILE A 187 7.24 2.46 11.74
C ILE A 187 6.29 1.36 12.16
N GLU A 188 5.49 1.64 13.19
CA GLU A 188 4.38 0.80 13.63
C GLU A 188 3.24 0.88 12.61
N THR A 189 2.61 -0.25 12.32
CA THR A 189 1.59 -0.38 11.26
C THR A 189 0.24 -0.88 11.75
N THR A 190 0.14 -1.44 12.96
CA THR A 190 -1.08 -2.13 13.42
C THR A 190 -2.13 -1.22 14.04
N ASN A 191 -1.83 0.07 14.21
CA ASN A 191 -2.79 1.05 14.72
C ASN A 191 -2.45 2.45 14.23
N THR A 192 -3.41 3.37 14.33
CA THR A 192 -3.24 4.78 13.97
C THR A 192 -2.43 5.57 14.99
N GLY A 193 -1.84 6.67 14.53
CA GLY A 193 -1.18 7.67 15.38
C GLY A 193 0.33 7.50 15.52
N TRP A 194 0.90 6.43 14.96
CA TRP A 194 2.33 6.16 15.03
C TRP A 194 3.08 6.80 13.85
N GLY A 195 4.01 7.69 14.18
CA GLY A 195 4.93 8.32 13.23
C GLY A 195 6.23 7.53 13.05
N ILE A 196 7.12 8.09 12.24
CA ILE A 196 8.45 7.50 12.01
C ILE A 196 9.28 7.62 13.30
N GLY A 197 9.80 6.48 13.77
CA GLY A 197 10.60 6.39 14.98
C GLY A 197 9.78 6.11 16.25
N ASP A 198 8.45 6.22 16.21
CA ASP A 198 7.64 5.84 17.37
C ASP A 198 7.76 4.34 17.63
N TYR A 199 7.83 3.95 18.91
CA TYR A 199 7.99 2.54 19.29
C TYR A 199 7.08 2.18 20.46
N PRO A 200 6.20 1.17 20.34
CA PRO A 200 5.36 0.77 21.46
C PRO A 200 6.18 0.23 22.64
N ASP A 201 5.98 0.81 23.83
CA ASP A 201 6.75 0.50 25.05
C ASP A 201 6.71 -0.98 25.49
N HIS A 202 5.71 -1.73 25.05
CA HIS A 202 5.53 -3.14 25.42
C HIS A 202 6.33 -4.11 24.52
N LEU A 203 6.90 -3.62 23.41
CA LEU A 203 7.68 -4.45 22.51
C LEU A 203 9.10 -4.66 23.03
N SER A 204 9.67 -5.81 22.69
CA SER A 204 11.06 -6.15 23.03
C SER A 204 12.04 -5.16 22.41
N THR A 205 13.13 -4.83 23.11
CA THR A 205 14.21 -4.00 22.55
C THR A 205 15.14 -4.79 21.61
N ALA A 206 15.04 -6.12 21.61
CA ALA A 206 15.76 -6.97 20.67
C ALA A 206 14.95 -7.05 19.36
N ILE A 207 15.55 -6.56 18.26
CA ILE A 207 14.89 -6.49 16.96
C ILE A 207 15.65 -7.37 15.96
N ARG A 208 14.94 -8.31 15.34
CA ARG A 208 15.44 -9.09 14.21
C ARG A 208 15.24 -8.28 12.93
N ILE A 209 16.31 -8.19 12.12
CA ILE A 209 16.26 -7.57 10.79
C ILE A 209 15.94 -8.63 9.75
N LEU A 210 14.98 -8.31 8.87
CA LEU A 210 14.61 -9.08 7.70
C LEU A 210 14.83 -8.17 6.48
N ASP A 211 15.92 -8.42 5.75
CA ASP A 211 16.39 -7.61 4.63
C ASP A 211 15.96 -8.22 3.28
N PRO A 212 15.08 -7.56 2.49
CA PRO A 212 14.65 -8.05 1.18
C PRO A 212 15.73 -7.92 0.09
N GLY A 213 16.86 -7.28 0.39
CA GLY A 213 17.90 -6.87 -0.54
C GLY A 213 17.55 -5.58 -1.29
N SER A 214 18.52 -5.05 -2.02
CA SER A 214 18.36 -3.77 -2.73
C SER A 214 17.34 -3.84 -3.87
N ARG A 215 16.56 -2.76 -4.04
CA ARG A 215 15.70 -2.53 -5.22
C ARG A 215 16.20 -1.29 -5.96
N VAL A 216 16.32 -1.38 -7.28
CA VAL A 216 16.81 -0.26 -8.12
C VAL A 216 15.92 0.97 -7.90
N GLY A 217 16.55 2.10 -7.60
CA GLY A 217 15.86 3.38 -7.39
C GLY A 217 15.48 3.68 -5.94
N CYS A 218 15.56 2.70 -5.03
CA CYS A 218 15.34 2.92 -3.60
C CYS A 218 16.51 3.70 -2.96
N LYS A 219 16.17 4.64 -2.08
CA LYS A 219 17.12 5.50 -1.36
C LYS A 219 16.60 5.79 0.05
N PRO A 220 17.48 6.14 1.00
CA PRO A 220 17.04 6.68 2.28
C PRO A 220 16.15 7.91 2.12
N LEU A 221 15.18 8.07 3.02
CA LEU A 221 14.37 9.28 3.14
C LEU A 221 15.28 10.46 3.48
N ALA A 222 15.33 11.47 2.61
CA ALA A 222 16.13 12.66 2.85
C ALA A 222 15.34 13.68 3.67
N LEU A 223 15.74 13.93 4.91
CA LEU A 223 15.10 14.93 5.77
C LEU A 223 15.47 16.38 5.41
N ARG A 224 16.44 16.56 4.51
CA ARG A 224 16.94 17.87 4.07
C ARG A 224 16.91 17.96 2.54
N ALA A 225 16.89 19.19 2.02
CA ALA A 225 17.08 19.45 0.60
C ALA A 225 18.44 18.86 0.12
N PRO A 226 18.51 18.29 -1.10
CA PRO A 226 19.70 17.58 -1.57
C PRO A 226 20.93 18.50 -1.59
N GLY A 227 21.98 18.16 -0.83
CA GLY A 227 23.21 18.97 -0.79
C GLY A 227 24.27 18.61 0.26
N VAL A 228 24.05 17.68 1.17
CA VAL A 228 25.05 17.24 2.16
C VAL A 228 25.27 15.74 1.99
N LYS A 229 26.51 15.31 1.76
CA LYS A 229 26.85 13.88 1.59
C LYS A 229 27.05 13.22 2.96
N PRO A 230 26.45 12.06 3.23
CA PRO A 230 26.75 11.27 4.42
C PRO A 230 28.11 10.58 4.29
N SER A 231 28.75 10.35 5.44
CA SER A 231 30.03 9.65 5.57
C SER A 231 29.87 8.15 5.32
N GLN A 232 30.75 7.57 4.52
CA GLN A 232 30.83 6.12 4.29
C GLN A 232 31.23 5.39 5.58
N ALA A 233 30.33 4.55 6.10
CA ALA A 233 30.64 3.61 7.17
C ALA A 233 30.75 2.17 6.64
N ASN A 234 31.60 1.40 7.29
CA ASN A 234 32.16 0.13 6.87
C ASN A 234 31.13 -1.03 6.97
N LYS A 235 31.20 -1.99 6.04
CA LYS A 235 30.27 -3.10 5.93
C LYS A 235 30.66 -4.26 6.85
N ASP A 236 29.95 -4.43 7.95
CA ASP A 236 29.99 -5.67 8.73
C ASP A 236 28.60 -6.34 8.77
N GLN A 237 28.59 -7.65 8.55
CA GLN A 237 27.42 -8.54 8.69
C GLN A 237 27.07 -8.68 10.17
N ALA A 238 25.89 -8.21 10.57
CA ALA A 238 25.29 -8.54 11.86
C ALA A 238 23.87 -9.08 11.64
N THR A 239 23.66 -10.32 12.06
CA THR A 239 22.33 -10.90 12.29
C THR A 239 22.00 -10.64 13.76
N SER A 240 21.07 -9.72 13.99
CA SER A 240 20.69 -9.07 15.26
C SER A 240 21.49 -7.80 15.62
N SER A 241 20.76 -6.74 15.95
CA SER A 241 21.26 -5.43 16.34
C SER A 241 20.40 -4.91 17.48
N GLN A 242 21.02 -4.28 18.49
CA GLN A 242 20.27 -3.60 19.53
C GLN A 242 19.79 -2.25 19.00
N ALA A 243 18.50 -1.99 19.09
CA ALA A 243 17.94 -0.70 18.71
C ALA A 243 18.42 0.39 19.68
N SER A 244 18.76 1.57 19.16
CA SER A 244 18.80 2.77 20.00
C SER A 244 17.36 3.15 20.31
N VAL A 245 16.90 2.83 21.52
CA VAL A 245 15.51 3.08 21.93
C VAL A 245 15.40 4.52 22.42
N GLY A 246 14.76 5.37 21.63
CA GLY A 246 14.23 6.64 22.10
C GLY A 246 12.87 6.41 22.77
N GLN A 247 12.61 7.03 23.92
CA GLN A 247 11.27 7.08 24.51
C GLN A 247 10.40 8.06 23.70
N HIS A 248 9.99 7.66 22.51
CA HIS A 248 9.04 8.41 21.69
C HIS A 248 7.87 7.46 21.40
N THR A 249 6.78 7.66 22.14
CA THR A 249 5.51 6.96 21.92
C THR A 249 4.55 7.90 21.22
N ALA A 250 3.73 7.34 20.33
CA ALA A 250 2.65 8.08 19.71
C ALA A 250 1.79 8.79 20.78
N PRO A 251 1.41 10.06 20.61
CA PRO A 251 0.40 10.66 21.47
C PRO A 251 -0.85 9.78 21.38
N GLN A 252 -1.39 9.37 22.54
CA GLN A 252 -2.54 8.47 22.61
C GLN A 252 -3.76 9.08 21.89
N SER A 253 -3.91 8.84 20.60
CA SER A 253 -5.18 8.99 19.90
C SER A 253 -6.02 7.80 20.36
N GLY A 254 -7.02 8.09 21.20
CA GLY A 254 -7.92 7.08 21.72
C GLY A 254 -8.44 6.15 20.62
N PHE A 255 -8.56 4.87 20.98
CA PHE A 255 -9.32 3.82 20.30
C PHE A 255 -10.23 4.33 19.19
N GLN A 256 -10.02 3.81 17.97
CA GLN A 256 -10.98 3.74 16.86
C GLN A 256 -12.13 4.76 17.04
N THR A 257 -11.81 6.03 16.86
CA THR A 257 -12.75 7.09 17.26
C THR A 257 -14.02 6.98 16.45
N ASP A 258 -15.15 6.94 17.17
CA ASP A 258 -16.49 7.14 16.63
C ASP A 258 -16.46 8.28 15.59
N TYR A 259 -16.87 7.98 14.36
CA TYR A 259 -16.75 8.84 13.17
C TYR A 259 -17.60 10.13 13.22
N THR A 260 -18.09 10.54 14.39
CA THR A 260 -19.11 11.57 14.59
C THR A 260 -18.58 12.95 15.02
N ALA A 261 -17.26 13.13 15.17
CA ALA A 261 -16.72 14.44 15.49
C ALA A 261 -16.57 15.30 14.22
N ASN A 262 -17.33 16.40 14.15
CA ASN A 262 -17.24 17.46 13.13
C ASN A 262 -15.78 17.88 12.90
N LYS A 263 -15.16 17.36 11.83
CA LYS A 263 -13.85 17.78 11.33
C LYS A 263 -13.97 18.08 9.83
N GLU A 264 -13.17 19.04 9.37
CA GLU A 264 -13.27 19.64 8.04
C GLU A 264 -13.11 18.59 6.93
N LEU A 265 -14.16 18.47 6.09
CA LEU A 265 -14.16 17.59 4.92
C LEU A 265 -13.32 18.24 3.82
N VAL A 266 -12.23 17.61 3.41
CA VAL A 266 -11.56 17.98 2.16
C VAL A 266 -12.29 17.29 1.02
N ALA A 267 -13.42 17.88 0.60
CA ALA A 267 -14.13 17.46 -0.59
C ALA A 267 -13.37 17.93 -1.84
N ASP A 268 -13.04 17.02 -2.74
CA ASP A 268 -12.96 17.32 -4.17
C ASP A 268 -14.36 17.84 -4.60
N ASP A 269 -14.40 18.87 -5.46
CA ASP A 269 -15.57 19.62 -5.94
C ASP A 269 -16.59 18.78 -6.76
N ARG A 270 -16.82 17.51 -6.43
CA ARG A 270 -17.64 16.58 -7.23
C ARG A 270 -18.64 15.70 -6.46
N GLY A 271 -18.84 15.88 -5.16
CA GLY A 271 -19.84 15.09 -4.45
C GLY A 271 -20.01 15.43 -2.97
N VAL A 272 -21.17 15.05 -2.43
CA VAL A 272 -21.48 15.10 -0.99
C VAL A 272 -21.31 13.70 -0.41
N LEU A 273 -20.66 13.62 0.74
CA LEU A 273 -20.53 12.38 1.51
C LEU A 273 -21.80 12.19 2.34
N SER A 274 -22.49 11.06 2.16
CA SER A 274 -23.62 10.62 2.97
C SER A 274 -23.19 9.43 3.83
N THR A 275 -23.52 9.44 5.11
CA THR A 275 -23.36 8.28 5.99
C THR A 275 -24.67 7.51 6.07
N ASP A 276 -24.69 6.28 5.58
CA ASP A 276 -25.81 5.36 5.74
C ASP A 276 -25.40 4.18 6.63
N THR A 277 -26.24 3.84 7.62
CA THR A 277 -26.04 2.63 8.43
C THR A 277 -26.66 1.44 7.70
N MET A 278 -25.83 0.54 7.19
CA MET A 278 -26.25 -0.73 6.56
C MET A 278 -25.93 -1.91 7.47
N VAL A 279 -26.72 -2.98 7.44
CA VAL A 279 -26.41 -4.22 8.18
C VAL A 279 -25.79 -5.22 7.22
N ILE A 280 -24.52 -5.57 7.43
CA ILE A 280 -23.78 -6.56 6.65
C ILE A 280 -23.41 -7.70 7.61
N ASP A 281 -23.78 -8.93 7.24
CA ASP A 281 -23.58 -10.14 8.06
C ASP A 281 -24.09 -10.03 9.51
N GLY A 282 -25.20 -9.31 9.69
CA GLY A 282 -25.84 -9.11 11.00
C GLY A 282 -25.18 -8.05 11.88
N GLN A 283 -24.12 -7.38 11.41
CA GLN A 283 -23.52 -6.24 12.10
C GLN A 283 -23.88 -4.93 11.42
N LYS A 284 -24.30 -3.93 12.22
CA LYS A 284 -24.50 -2.56 11.75
C LYS A 284 -23.15 -1.97 11.38
N GLN A 285 -22.98 -1.61 10.12
CA GLN A 285 -21.82 -0.92 9.58
C GLN A 285 -22.25 0.44 9.04
N GLU A 286 -21.60 1.50 9.48
CA GLU A 286 -21.74 2.82 8.84
C GLU A 286 -20.94 2.80 7.54
N THR A 287 -21.63 2.95 6.41
CA THR A 287 -21.03 3.05 5.10
C THR A 287 -21.02 4.51 4.68
N VAL A 288 -19.83 5.04 4.38
CA VAL A 288 -19.68 6.37 3.80
C VAL A 288 -19.90 6.25 2.29
N THR A 289 -21.06 6.70 1.82
CA THR A 289 -21.43 6.67 0.41
C THR A 289 -21.10 8.01 -0.24
N TYR A 290 -20.31 7.96 -1.31
CA TYR A 290 -20.10 9.11 -2.19
C TYR A 290 -21.27 9.25 -3.15
N GLN A 291 -22.08 10.30 -3.00
CA GLN A 291 -23.06 10.66 -4.03
C GLN A 291 -22.39 11.62 -5.02
N SER A 292 -22.07 11.11 -6.22
CA SER A 292 -21.76 12.00 -7.34
C SER A 292 -23.04 12.74 -7.72
N SER A 293 -22.98 14.06 -7.85
CA SER A 293 -24.07 14.80 -8.48
C SER A 293 -24.11 14.42 -9.95
N GLY A 294 -24.80 13.33 -10.28
CA GLY A 294 -25.12 12.98 -11.65
C GLY A 294 -25.91 14.13 -12.24
N ARG A 295 -25.33 14.86 -13.21
CA ARG A 295 -26.13 15.66 -14.12
C ARG A 295 -27.02 14.69 -14.89
N ILE A 296 -28.27 14.55 -14.44
CA ILE A 296 -29.34 14.13 -15.32
C ILE A 296 -29.41 15.22 -16.39
N ALA A 297 -28.90 14.92 -17.58
CA ALA A 297 -29.29 15.67 -18.75
C ALA A 297 -30.78 15.36 -18.98
N MET A 298 -31.65 16.18 -18.41
CA MET A 298 -33.00 16.30 -18.92
C MET A 298 -32.87 16.95 -20.30
N SER A 299 -33.12 16.18 -21.34
CA SER A 299 -33.46 16.71 -22.65
C SER A 299 -34.81 17.42 -22.52
N ASP A 300 -34.81 18.74 -22.62
CA ASP A 300 -35.98 19.52 -22.97
C ASP A 300 -35.54 20.65 -23.92
N HIS A 301 -35.62 20.35 -25.22
CA HIS A 301 -36.18 21.14 -26.33
C HIS A 301 -35.70 20.61 -27.68
#